data_AF-A0A9D9RXU8-F1
#
_entry.id   AF-A0A9D9RXU8-F1
#
_cell.length_a   1.000
_cell.length_b   1.000
_cell.length_c   1.000
_cell.angle_alpha   90.00
_cell.angle_beta   90.00
_cell.angle_gamma   90.00
#
_symmetry.space_group_name_H-M   'P 1'
#
loop_
_entity.id
_entity.type
_entity.pdbx_description
1 polymer ?
#
loop_
_entity_poly.entity_id
_entity_poly.type
_entity_poly.pdbx_seq_one_letter_code
_entity_poly.pdbx_strand_id
1 'polypeptide(L)' 'MRRINWRMVIFGGLLLILAMGFFFFMMTIAPTSNDPVELMKTVGSASGTVGGVSIVLIILGLIGKKS' A
#
# COMPACT_ATOMS: atom_id res chain seq x y z
N MET A 1 -3.08 16.55 25.07
CA MET A 1 -2.38 15.39 24.47
C MET A 1 -3.07 15.05 23.15
N ARG A 2 -2.40 15.16 21.99
CA ARG A 2 -3.00 14.81 20.69
C ARG A 2 -3.41 13.33 20.72
N ARG A 3 -4.68 13.02 20.43
CA ARG A 3 -5.13 11.63 20.34
C ARG A 3 -4.80 11.09 18.95
N ILE A 4 -3.78 10.22 18.90
CA ILE A 4 -3.42 9.45 17.71
C ILE A 4 -4.59 8.56 17.34
N ASN A 5 -4.95 8.54 16.06
CA ASN A 5 -5.99 7.66 15.57
C ASN A 5 -5.37 6.33 15.10
N TRP A 6 -5.06 5.48 16.08
CA TRP A 6 -4.40 4.18 15.86
C TRP A 6 -5.13 3.29 14.83
N ARG A 7 -6.45 3.40 14.71
CA ARG A 7 -7.23 2.69 13.68
C ARG A 7 -6.74 3.02 12.27
N MET A 8 -6.52 4.30 11.96
CA MET A 8 -6.02 4.72 10.64
C MET A 8 -4.57 4.28 10.41
N VAL A 9 -3.74 4.35 11.45
CA VAL A 9 -2.34 3.90 11.38
C VAL A 9 -2.25 2.40 11.10
N ILE A 10 -3.04 1.59 11.79
CA ILE A 10 -3.10 0.14 11.59
C ILE A 10 -3.63 -0.18 10.19
N PHE A 11 -4.74 0.44 9.77
CA PHE A 11 -5.29 0.22 8.43
C PHE A 11 -4.31 0.58 7.33
N GLY A 12 -3.66 1.75 7.42
CA GLY A 12 -2.66 2.16 6.45
C GLY A 12 -1.43 1.24 6.46
N GLY A 13 -0.96 0.80 7.63
CA GLY A 13 0.12 -0.18 7.73
C GLY A 13 -0.23 -1.52 7.08
N LEU A 14 -1.45 -2.01 7.31
CA LEU A 14 -1.93 -3.27 6.76
C LEU A 14 -2.08 -3.20 5.23
N LEU A 15 -2.62 -2.09 4.71
CA LEU A 15 -2.69 -1.81 3.27
C LEU A 15 -1.29 -1.73 2.62
N LEU A 16 -0.31 -1.12 3.29
CA LEU A 16 1.06 -1.04 2.80
C LEU A 16 1.69 -2.43 2.68
N ILE A 17 1.53 -3.27 3.71
CA ILE A 17 2.04 -4.65 3.72
C ILE A 17 1.36 -5.46 2.61
N LEU A 18 0.05 -5.32 2.44
CA LEU A 18 -0.68 -6.01 1.36
C LEU A 18 -0.22 -5.55 -0.02
N ALA A 19 0.03 -4.25 -0.24
CA ALA A 19 0.50 -3.74 -1.52
C ALA A 19 1.89 -4.28 -1.88
N MET A 20 2.79 -4.36 -0.89
CA MET A 20 4.09 -5.00 -1.05
C MET A 20 3.95 -6.50 -1.33
N GLY A 21 3.17 -7.22 -0.52
CA GLY A 21 2.94 -8.65 -0.68
C GLY A 21 2.35 -8.98 -2.05
N PHE A 22 1.37 -8.20 -2.50
CA PHE A 22 0.78 -8.33 -3.83
C PHE A 22 1.81 -8.11 -4.95
N PHE A 23 2.66 -7.10 -4.84
CA PHE A 23 3.71 -6.84 -5.83
C PHE A 23 4.69 -8.01 -5.94
N PHE A 24 5.19 -8.52 -4.80
CA PHE A 24 6.10 -9.67 -4.79
C PHE A 24 5.42 -10.95 -5.28
N PHE A 25 4.15 -11.16 -4.94
CA PHE A 25 3.37 -12.29 -5.43
C PHE A 25 3.15 -12.22 -6.95
N MET A 26 2.80 -11.05 -7.48
CA MET A 26 2.68 -10.89 -8.93
C MET A 26 4.02 -11.04 -9.64
N MET A 27 5.14 -10.72 -9.00
CA MET A 27 6.47 -10.97 -9.56
C MET A 27 6.76 -12.47 -9.75
N THR A 28 6.28 -13.35 -8.87
CA THR A 28 6.45 -14.80 -9.04
C THR A 28 5.51 -15.37 -10.12
N ILE A 29 4.38 -14.71 -10.37
CA ILE A 29 3.41 -15.08 -11.40
C ILE A 29 3.77 -14.48 -12.77
N ALA A 30 4.44 -13.33 -12.82
CA ALA A 30 4.74 -12.62 -14.06
C ALA A 30 5.32 -13.52 -15.18
N PRO A 31 6.24 -14.49 -14.91
CA PRO A 31 6.79 -15.36 -15.94
C PRO A 31 5.77 -16.30 -16.61
N THR A 32 4.59 -16.50 -16.03
CA THR A 32 3.51 -17.32 -16.62
C THR A 32 2.60 -16.51 -17.54
N SER A 33 2.77 -15.19 -17.60
CA SER A 33 2.03 -14.30 -18.50
C SER A 33 2.63 -14.30 -19.90
N ASN A 34 1.79 -14.08 -20.92
CA ASN A 34 2.23 -13.88 -22.29
C ASN A 34 3.08 -12.60 -22.44
N ASP A 35 2.78 -11.58 -21.64
CA ASP A 35 3.45 -10.27 -21.64
C ASP A 35 3.82 -9.82 -20.20
N PRO A 36 4.88 -10.40 -19.61
CA PRO A 36 5.30 -10.14 -18.24
C PRO A 36 5.61 -8.65 -17.96
N VAL A 37 6.12 -7.93 -18.97
CA VAL A 37 6.54 -6.54 -18.82
C VAL A 37 5.35 -5.60 -18.68
N GLU A 38 4.30 -5.75 -19.49
CA GLU A 38 3.10 -4.91 -19.38
C GLU A 38 2.31 -5.22 -18.10
N LEU A 39 2.26 -6.50 -17.73
CA LEU A 39 1.65 -6.93 -16.47
C LEU A 39 2.35 -6.27 -15.27
N MET A 40 3.67 -6.33 -15.20
CA MET A 40 4.43 -5.73 -14.09
C MET A 40 4.37 -4.20 -14.08
N LYS A 41 4.25 -3.53 -15.24
CA LYS A 41 3.99 -2.08 -15.29
C LYS A 41 2.66 -1.72 -14.62
N THR A 42 1.60 -2.48 -14.93
CA THR A 42 0.27 -2.26 -14.37
C THR A 42 0.24 -2.56 -12.87
N VAL A 43 0.80 -3.70 -12.47
CA VAL A 43 0.93 -4.11 -11.07
C VAL A 43 1.75 -3.08 -10.28
N GLY A 44 2.88 -2.63 -10.82
CA GLY A 44 3.72 -1.62 -10.20
C GLY A 44 3.00 -0.29 -10.00
N SER A 45 2.25 0.17 -11.01
CA SER A 45 1.46 1.41 -10.91
C SER A 45 0.33 1.29 -9.88
N ALA A 46 -0.36 0.15 -9.84
CA ALA A 46 -1.42 -0.13 -8.88
C ALA A 46 -0.87 -0.23 -7.44
N SER A 47 0.16 -1.05 -7.21
CA SER A 47 0.83 -1.19 -5.90
C SER A 47 1.43 0.13 -5.43
N GLY A 48 2.03 0.92 -6.33
CA GLY A 48 2.57 2.24 -6.01
C GLY A 48 1.49 3.22 -5.56
N THR A 49 0.35 3.25 -6.25
CA THR A 49 -0.80 4.09 -5.87
C THR A 49 -1.35 3.69 -4.51
N VAL A 50 -1.58 2.38 -4.29
CA VAL A 50 -2.06 1.86 -3.00
C VAL A 50 -1.05 2.13 -1.89
N GLY A 51 0.25 1.96 -2.14
CA GLY A 51 1.32 2.29 -1.20
C GLY A 51 1.32 3.77 -0.83
N GLY A 52 1.14 4.67 -1.80
CA GLY A 52 1.01 6.11 -1.55
C GLY A 52 -0.19 6.46 -0.66
N VAL A 53 -1.37 5.89 -0.97
CA VAL A 53 -2.59 6.08 -0.14
C VAL A 53 -2.38 5.56 1.29
N SER A 54 -1.71 4.41 1.42
CA SER A 54 -1.38 3.81 2.71
C SER A 54 -0.53 4.74 3.57
N ILE A 55 0.49 5.36 2.97
CA ILE A 55 1.36 6.34 3.65
C ILE A 55 0.55 7.56 4.10
N VAL A 56 -0.32 8.10 3.24
CA VAL A 56 -1.19 9.24 3.60
C VAL A 56 -2.09 8.90 4.78
N LEU A 57 -2.70 7.70 4.80
CA LEU A 57 -3.54 7.25 5.91
C LEU A 57 -2.75 7.12 7.23
N ILE A 58 -1.52 6.61 7.16
CA ILE A 58 -0.64 6.53 8.33
C ILE A 58 -0.34 7.94 8.86
N ILE A 59 0.06 8.86 7.98
CA ILE A 59 0.38 10.25 8.35
C ILE A 59 -0.83 10.94 8.98
N LEU A 60 -2.02 10.84 8.37
CA LEU A 60 -3.24 11.42 8.92
C LEU A 60 -3.64 10.78 10.26
N GLY A 61 -3.42 9.47 10.42
CA GLY A 61 -3.61 8.77 11.68
C GLY A 61 -2.66 9.25 12.80
N LEU A 62 -1.40 9.51 12.45
CA LEU A 62 -0.36 9.98 13.37
C LEU A 62 -0.51 11.45 13.77
N ILE A 63 -0.92 12.32 12.83
CA ILE A 63 -1.10 13.76 13.09
C ILE A 63 -2.11 13.98 14.23
N GLY A 64 -3.09 13.08 14.37
CA GLY A 64 -4.02 13.04 15.49
C GLY A 64 -4.96 14.25 15.57
N LYS A 65 -6.21 14.03 15.97
CA LYS A 65 -7.15 15.15 16.14
C LYS A 65 -6.72 15.95 17.39
N LYS A 66 -6.47 17.25 17.22
CA LYS A 66 -6.43 18.20 18.35
C LYS A 66 -7.89 18.38 18.77
N SER A 67 -8.34 17.55 19.71
CA SER A 67 -9.53 17.88 20.48
C SER A 67 -9.18 18.87 21.57
#